data_AF-A0A355DHI1-F1
#
_entry.id   AF-A0A355DHI1-F1
#
_cell.length_a   1.000
_cell.length_b   1.000
_cell.length_c   1.000
_cell.angle_alpha   90.00
_cell.angle_beta   90.00
_cell.angle_gamma   90.00
#
_symmetry.space_group_name_H-M   'P 1'
#
loop_
_entity.id
_entity.type
_entity.pdbx_description
1 polymer ?
#
loop_
_entity_poly.entity_id
_entity_poly.type
_entity_poly.pdbx_seq_one_letter_code
_entity_poly.pdbx_strand_id
1 'polypeptide(L)'
;MGDRPTRPLRAVTDDEIDTFRRDGVVHLPAILPAVWLDHLAGPVDETIADRSVTVDMTELGASLATDFGVSLVTDDRAAGGRFLSGVDHWLHHEVFAAFAIKSPLPAIAGTLMGADRVHLYEDSVLVKEPGTAEETAFHQDLGYFHLEGDRICTAWAPLDPVTAETGAVVYLRGSHLAGEV
;
A
#
# COMPACT_ATOMS: atom_id res chain seq x y z
N MET A 1 16.82 16.40 -0.58
CA MET A 1 15.38 16.21 -0.86
C MET A 1 14.73 17.34 -1.68
N GLY A 2 15.47 18.34 -2.18
CA GLY A 2 14.91 19.63 -2.62
C GLY A 2 14.56 19.81 -4.11
N ASP A 3 14.58 18.77 -4.93
CA ASP A 3 14.43 18.92 -6.40
C ASP A 3 13.54 17.85 -7.07
N ARG A 4 12.74 17.12 -6.29
CA ARG A 4 11.85 16.10 -6.85
C ARG A 4 10.53 16.73 -7.33
N PRO A 5 9.97 16.31 -8.48
CA PRO A 5 8.71 16.86 -8.96
C PRO A 5 7.57 16.61 -7.98
N THR A 6 6.87 17.67 -7.59
CA THR A 6 5.73 17.62 -6.66
C THR A 6 4.38 17.51 -7.37
N ARG A 7 4.39 17.58 -8.72
CA ARG A 7 3.22 17.43 -9.58
C ARG A 7 3.23 16.10 -10.30
N PRO A 8 2.05 15.52 -10.59
CA PRO A 8 1.98 14.30 -11.37
C PRO A 8 2.51 14.55 -12.79
N LEU A 9 3.05 13.51 -13.43
CA LEU A 9 3.60 13.60 -14.79
C LEU A 9 2.54 13.93 -15.85
N ARG A 10 1.27 13.67 -15.52
CA ARG A 10 0.08 13.99 -16.31
C ARG A 10 -1.09 14.27 -15.37
N ALA A 11 -2.14 14.92 -15.89
CA ALA A 11 -3.39 15.03 -15.15
C ALA A 11 -4.06 13.67 -14.98
N VAL A 12 -4.83 13.52 -13.89
CA VAL A 12 -5.86 12.48 -13.79
C VAL A 12 -6.98 12.86 -14.74
N THR A 13 -7.43 11.93 -15.59
CA THR A 13 -8.49 12.21 -16.57
C THR A 13 -9.88 12.09 -15.95
N ASP A 14 -10.88 12.69 -16.59
CA ASP A 14 -12.28 12.52 -16.17
C ASP A 14 -12.70 11.04 -16.18
N ASP A 15 -12.27 10.27 -17.18
CA ASP A 15 -12.51 8.82 -17.27
C ASP A 15 -11.87 8.03 -16.11
N GLU A 16 -10.69 8.46 -15.63
CA GLU A 16 -10.01 7.86 -14.47
C GLU A 16 -10.76 8.19 -13.17
N ILE A 17 -11.25 9.42 -13.03
CA ILE A 17 -12.09 9.84 -11.89
C ILE A 17 -13.40 9.04 -11.88
N ASP A 18 -14.06 8.93 -13.01
CA ASP A 18 -15.32 8.19 -13.14
C ASP A 18 -15.12 6.69 -12.90
N THR A 19 -13.97 6.14 -13.31
CA THR A 19 -13.59 4.76 -13.01
C THR A 19 -13.36 4.56 -11.52
N PHE A 20 -12.63 5.46 -10.85
CA PHE A 20 -12.43 5.37 -9.40
C PHE A 20 -13.76 5.40 -8.63
N ARG A 21 -14.67 6.30 -9.00
CA ARG A 21 -15.99 6.40 -8.37
C ARG A 21 -16.86 5.16 -8.59
N ARG A 22 -16.86 4.63 -9.80
CA ARG A 22 -17.70 3.47 -10.19
C ARG A 22 -17.15 2.15 -9.65
N ASP A 23 -15.84 1.95 -9.75
CA ASP A 23 -15.20 0.65 -9.48
C ASP A 23 -14.55 0.59 -8.09
N GLY A 24 -14.37 1.74 -7.41
CA GLY A 24 -13.69 1.85 -6.11
C GLY A 24 -12.16 1.86 -6.21
N VAL A 25 -11.64 1.68 -7.42
CA VAL A 25 -10.21 1.58 -7.72
C VAL A 25 -9.94 2.09 -9.13
N VAL A 26 -8.77 2.70 -9.34
CA VAL A 26 -8.29 3.09 -10.67
C VAL A 26 -6.79 2.84 -10.78
N HIS A 27 -6.35 2.30 -11.91
CA HIS A 27 -4.94 2.15 -12.23
C HIS A 27 -4.45 3.39 -12.99
N LEU A 28 -3.43 4.07 -12.46
CA LEU A 28 -2.89 5.31 -13.02
C LEU A 28 -1.47 5.08 -13.58
N PRO A 29 -1.34 4.55 -14.82
CA PRO A 29 -0.03 4.26 -15.38
C PRO A 29 0.78 5.54 -15.59
N ALA A 30 2.07 5.46 -15.27
CA ALA A 30 3.06 6.51 -15.48
C ALA A 30 2.67 7.91 -14.95
N ILE A 31 1.88 7.96 -13.87
CA ILE A 31 1.47 9.25 -13.27
C ILE A 31 2.49 9.78 -12.26
N LEU A 32 3.21 8.88 -11.58
CA LEU A 32 4.16 9.21 -10.54
C LEU A 32 5.59 9.30 -11.13
N PRO A 33 6.36 10.36 -10.86
CA PRO A 33 7.77 10.43 -11.22
C PRO A 33 8.56 9.29 -10.54
N ALA A 34 9.19 8.42 -11.34
CA ALA A 34 9.93 7.25 -10.83
C ALA A 34 11.01 7.61 -9.80
N VAL A 35 11.59 8.80 -9.89
CA VAL A 35 12.56 9.32 -8.91
C VAL A 35 12.04 9.28 -7.47
N TRP A 36 10.72 9.34 -7.23
CA TRP A 36 10.18 9.16 -5.89
C TRP A 36 10.31 7.73 -5.38
N LEU A 37 10.12 6.73 -6.26
CA LEU A 37 10.23 5.31 -5.96
C LEU A 37 11.69 4.88 -5.84
N ASP A 38 12.56 5.37 -6.74
CA ASP A 38 14.00 5.06 -6.74
C ASP A 38 14.69 5.42 -5.42
N HIS A 39 14.15 6.41 -4.70
CA HIS A 39 14.70 6.86 -3.41
C HIS A 39 14.17 6.08 -2.21
N LEU A 40 13.22 5.16 -2.40
CA LEU A 40 12.65 4.35 -1.32
C LEU A 40 13.42 3.06 -1.06
N ALA A 41 14.21 2.55 -2.02
CA ALA A 41 14.92 1.27 -1.87
C ALA A 41 15.79 1.19 -0.61
N GLY A 42 16.71 2.15 -0.41
CA GLY A 42 17.55 2.22 0.79
C GLY A 42 16.74 2.34 2.08
N PRO A 43 15.81 3.30 2.20
CA PRO A 43 14.90 3.40 3.34
C PRO A 43 14.10 2.14 3.63
N VAL A 44 13.64 1.41 2.61
CA VAL A 44 12.94 0.12 2.77
C VAL A 44 13.90 -0.92 3.32
N ASP A 45 15.11 -1.06 2.77
CA ASP A 45 16.13 -1.98 3.29
C ASP A 45 16.46 -1.70 4.77
N GLU A 46 16.53 -0.42 5.15
CA GLU A 46 16.73 0.01 6.53
C GLU A 46 15.55 -0.37 7.43
N THR A 47 14.30 -0.10 7.02
CA THR A 47 13.13 -0.37 7.86
C THR A 47 12.84 -1.86 7.99
N ILE A 48 13.05 -2.67 6.96
CA ILE A 48 12.80 -4.12 7.06
C ILE A 48 13.85 -4.83 7.93
N ALA A 49 15.03 -4.24 8.11
CA ALA A 49 16.04 -4.73 9.04
C ALA A 49 15.74 -4.34 10.50
N ASP A 50 14.93 -3.31 10.73
CA ASP A 50 14.57 -2.81 12.06
C ASP A 50 13.27 -3.45 12.58
N ARG A 51 13.44 -4.42 13.48
CA ARG A 51 12.33 -5.15 14.12
C ARG A 51 11.48 -4.29 15.08
N SER A 52 11.85 -3.04 15.34
CA SER A 52 11.04 -2.11 16.15
C SER A 52 9.94 -1.42 15.33
N VAL A 53 10.08 -1.38 14.00
CA VAL A 53 9.12 -0.74 13.08
C VAL A 53 8.57 -1.70 12.01
N THR A 54 9.18 -2.88 11.86
CA THR A 54 8.73 -3.92 10.93
C THR A 54 8.54 -5.25 11.65
N VAL A 55 7.42 -5.91 11.36
CA VAL A 55 7.07 -7.24 11.87
C VAL A 55 7.30 -8.28 10.78
N ASP A 56 7.90 -9.40 11.17
CA ASP A 56 7.91 -10.61 10.36
C ASP A 56 6.57 -11.33 10.53
N MET A 57 5.68 -11.15 9.56
CA MET A 57 4.33 -11.71 9.58
C MET A 57 4.32 -13.22 9.40
N THR A 58 5.35 -13.78 8.74
CA THR A 58 5.54 -15.23 8.61
C THR A 58 5.87 -15.83 9.98
N GLU A 59 6.80 -15.23 10.72
CA GLU A 59 7.15 -15.65 12.10
C GLU A 59 5.94 -15.50 13.05
N LEU A 60 5.25 -14.35 12.99
CA LEU A 60 4.06 -14.09 13.80
C LEU A 60 2.93 -15.09 13.48
N GLY A 61 2.66 -15.32 12.20
CA GLY A 61 1.64 -16.26 11.74
C GLY A 61 1.91 -17.68 12.26
N ALA A 62 3.16 -18.14 12.17
CA ALA A 62 3.56 -19.45 12.67
C ALA A 62 3.37 -19.60 14.19
N SER A 63 3.71 -18.57 14.97
CA SER A 63 3.44 -18.55 16.41
C SER A 63 1.93 -18.56 16.69
N LEU A 64 1.13 -17.74 16.00
CA LEU A 64 -0.32 -17.72 16.18
C LEU A 64 -0.99 -19.05 15.84
N ALA A 65 -0.54 -19.73 14.78
CA ALA A 65 -1.02 -21.05 14.42
C ALA A 65 -0.68 -22.10 15.49
N THR A 66 0.55 -22.05 16.03
CA THR A 66 1.04 -23.01 17.02
C THR A 66 0.40 -22.80 18.39
N ASP A 67 0.34 -21.55 18.85
CA ASP A 67 -0.02 -21.20 20.22
C ASP A 67 -1.53 -20.99 20.38
N PHE A 68 -2.21 -20.54 19.32
CA PHE A 68 -3.62 -20.15 19.36
C PHE A 68 -4.50 -20.84 18.32
N GLY A 69 -3.94 -21.72 17.48
CA GLY A 69 -4.71 -22.49 16.49
C GLY A 69 -5.33 -21.65 15.37
N VAL A 70 -4.75 -20.47 15.08
CA VAL A 70 -5.21 -19.60 14.00
C VAL A 70 -4.92 -20.24 12.64
N SER A 71 -5.91 -20.26 11.75
CA SER A 71 -5.72 -20.71 10.37
C SER A 71 -5.11 -19.59 9.53
N LEU A 72 -3.96 -19.86 8.90
CA LEU A 72 -3.32 -18.95 7.97
C LEU A 72 -3.85 -19.21 6.55
N VAL A 73 -3.93 -18.16 5.74
CA VAL A 73 -4.16 -18.29 4.29
C VAL A 73 -2.79 -18.36 3.63
N THR A 74 -2.47 -19.51 3.06
CA THR A 74 -1.15 -19.79 2.48
C THR A 74 -1.27 -20.37 1.08
N ASP A 75 -0.37 -20.00 0.18
CA ASP A 75 -0.16 -20.64 -1.12
C ASP A 75 0.74 -21.88 -0.94
N ASP A 76 0.28 -23.02 -1.44
CA ASP A 76 1.00 -24.30 -1.44
C ASP A 76 2.33 -24.25 -2.24
N ARG A 77 2.56 -23.20 -3.02
CA ARG A 77 3.81 -22.96 -3.79
C ARG A 77 4.93 -22.31 -2.98
N ALA A 78 4.74 -22.09 -1.69
CA ALA A 78 5.72 -21.50 -0.79
C ALA A 78 7.10 -22.18 -0.86
N ALA A 79 8.16 -21.37 -0.83
CA ALA A 79 9.56 -21.80 -0.86
C ALA A 79 10.40 -21.14 0.25
N GLY A 80 9.76 -20.69 1.34
CA GLY A 80 10.43 -20.19 2.54
C GLY A 80 10.77 -18.70 2.54
N GLY A 81 10.14 -17.91 1.67
CA GLY A 81 10.22 -16.45 1.74
C GLY A 81 9.43 -15.89 2.93
N ARG A 82 9.78 -14.68 3.35
CA ARG A 82 9.10 -13.97 4.44
C ARG A 82 8.19 -12.86 3.95
N PHE A 83 7.09 -12.66 4.66
CA PHE A 83 6.30 -11.44 4.59
C PHE A 83 6.69 -10.47 5.71
N LEU A 84 7.32 -9.36 5.34
CA LEU A 84 7.71 -8.28 6.25
C LEU A 84 6.74 -7.12 6.08
N SER A 85 6.16 -6.65 7.18
CA SER A 85 5.13 -5.61 7.17
C SER A 85 5.38 -4.59 8.29
N GLY A 86 5.30 -3.31 7.94
CA GLY A 86 5.39 -2.21 8.89
C GLY A 86 4.45 -1.08 8.49
N VAL A 87 4.07 -0.27 9.48
CA VAL A 87 3.20 0.90 9.31
C VAL A 87 3.82 2.12 10.00
N ASP A 88 3.36 3.31 9.63
CA ASP A 88 3.77 4.59 10.22
C ASP A 88 5.28 4.89 10.11
N HIS A 89 5.93 4.42 9.06
CA HIS A 89 7.33 4.72 8.78
C HIS A 89 7.58 6.22 8.59
N TRP A 90 6.56 6.97 8.16
CA TRP A 90 6.60 8.44 8.09
C TRP A 90 6.92 9.10 9.44
N LEU A 91 6.60 8.48 10.58
CA LEU A 91 6.93 9.01 11.91
C LEU A 91 8.42 8.95 12.23
N HIS A 92 9.12 7.99 11.63
CA HIS A 92 10.47 7.60 12.02
C HIS A 92 11.52 7.86 10.94
N HIS A 93 11.10 8.09 9.70
CA HIS A 93 12.00 8.19 8.58
C HIS A 93 11.58 9.28 7.59
N GLU A 94 12.45 10.29 7.41
CA GLU A 94 12.12 11.52 6.68
C GLU A 94 11.79 11.29 5.19
N VAL A 95 12.36 10.27 4.56
CA VAL A 95 12.09 9.96 3.14
C VAL A 95 10.67 9.44 2.95
N PHE A 96 10.18 8.56 3.84
CA PHE A 96 8.79 8.09 3.83
C PHE A 96 7.82 9.25 4.07
N ALA A 97 8.10 10.09 5.08
CA ALA A 97 7.30 11.31 5.32
C ALA A 97 7.25 12.22 4.08
N ALA A 98 8.40 12.44 3.43
CA ALA A 98 8.46 13.26 2.23
C ALA A 98 7.75 12.60 1.03
N PHE A 99 7.85 11.29 0.86
CA PHE A 99 7.12 10.56 -0.17
C PHE A 99 5.62 10.71 0.04
N ALA A 100 5.13 10.50 1.25
CA ALA A 100 3.72 10.58 1.57
C ALA A 100 3.14 11.99 1.38
N ILE A 101 3.85 13.06 1.81
CA ILE A 101 3.28 14.41 1.85
C ILE A 101 3.80 15.39 0.78
N LYS A 102 4.94 15.11 0.14
CA LYS A 102 5.57 16.03 -0.84
C LYS A 102 5.61 15.46 -2.27
N SER A 103 5.35 14.17 -2.45
CA SER A 103 5.18 13.60 -3.80
C SER A 103 3.87 14.09 -4.42
N PRO A 104 3.59 13.73 -5.68
CA PRO A 104 2.29 13.98 -6.30
C PRO A 104 1.08 13.29 -5.65
N LEU A 105 1.29 12.31 -4.76
CA LEU A 105 0.22 11.48 -4.20
C LEU A 105 -0.93 12.28 -3.55
N PRO A 106 -0.69 13.31 -2.71
CA PRO A 106 -1.77 14.08 -2.12
C PRO A 106 -2.62 14.82 -3.15
N ALA A 107 -2.01 15.32 -4.24
CA ALA A 107 -2.74 16.01 -5.30
C ALA A 107 -3.59 15.04 -6.14
N ILE A 108 -3.04 13.85 -6.44
CA ILE A 108 -3.76 12.77 -7.13
C ILE A 108 -4.95 12.32 -6.28
N ALA A 109 -4.72 12.01 -5.00
CA ALA A 109 -5.75 11.58 -4.07
C ALA A 109 -6.84 12.65 -3.89
N GLY A 110 -6.45 13.92 -3.75
CA GLY A 110 -7.39 15.05 -3.67
C GLY A 110 -8.27 15.16 -4.91
N THR A 111 -7.70 14.96 -6.10
CA THR A 111 -8.45 14.98 -7.37
C THR A 111 -9.46 13.83 -7.44
N LEU A 112 -9.04 12.60 -7.11
CA LEU A 112 -9.89 11.42 -7.15
C LEU A 112 -11.05 11.49 -6.13
N MET A 113 -10.76 11.94 -4.92
CA MET A 113 -11.76 12.08 -3.85
C MET A 113 -12.61 13.35 -3.96
N GLY A 114 -12.27 14.28 -4.86
CA GLY A 114 -12.90 15.60 -4.93
C GLY A 114 -12.70 16.43 -3.65
N ALA A 115 -11.50 16.36 -3.06
CA ALA A 115 -11.17 16.99 -1.79
C ALA A 115 -10.16 18.14 -1.97
N ASP A 116 -10.45 19.29 -1.34
CA ASP A 116 -9.55 20.44 -1.31
C ASP A 116 -8.32 20.24 -0.40
N ARG A 117 -8.41 19.28 0.52
CA ARG A 117 -7.36 18.96 1.48
C ARG A 117 -7.30 17.46 1.73
N VAL A 118 -6.08 16.93 1.73
CA VAL A 118 -5.77 15.53 2.08
C VAL A 118 -4.91 15.52 3.35
N HIS A 119 -5.23 14.61 4.25
CA HIS A 119 -4.44 14.32 5.45
C HIS A 119 -3.80 12.95 5.28
N LEU A 120 -2.50 12.84 5.60
CA LEU A 120 -1.88 11.54 5.76
C LEU A 120 -2.44 10.89 7.03
N TYR A 121 -2.92 9.66 6.91
CA TYR A 121 -3.36 8.86 8.05
C TYR A 121 -2.26 7.87 8.45
N GLU A 122 -1.79 7.07 7.50
CA GLU A 122 -0.77 6.03 7.67
C GLU A 122 0.01 5.88 6.35
N ASP A 123 1.25 5.39 6.45
CA ASP A 123 1.94 4.73 5.35
C ASP A 123 2.34 3.29 5.76
N SER A 124 2.45 2.39 4.79
CA SER A 124 2.79 0.99 5.05
C SER A 124 3.88 0.51 4.09
N VAL A 125 4.86 -0.23 4.60
CA VAL A 125 5.85 -0.96 3.79
C VAL A 125 5.52 -2.45 3.86
N LEU A 126 5.31 -3.04 2.69
CA LEU A 126 4.94 -4.45 2.53
C LEU A 126 5.96 -5.12 1.62
N VAL A 127 6.75 -6.04 2.17
CA VAL A 127 7.76 -6.80 1.41
C VAL A 127 7.44 -8.28 1.50
N LYS A 128 7.17 -8.91 0.35
CA LYS A 128 7.07 -10.36 0.22
C LYS A 128 8.29 -10.88 -0.52
N GLU A 129 9.15 -11.61 0.17
CA GLU A 129 10.30 -12.24 -0.46
C GLU A 129 9.85 -13.35 -1.43
N PRO A 130 10.66 -13.71 -2.44
CA PRO A 130 10.35 -14.83 -3.32
C PRO A 130 10.05 -16.11 -2.54
N GLY A 131 8.92 -16.75 -2.85
CA GLY A 131 8.49 -17.98 -2.17
C GLY A 131 7.80 -17.75 -0.82
N THR A 132 7.38 -16.54 -0.49
CA THR A 132 6.50 -16.26 0.65
C THR A 132 5.19 -17.04 0.51
N ALA A 133 4.76 -17.71 1.59
CA ALA A 133 3.54 -18.52 1.58
C ALA A 133 2.29 -17.67 1.76
N GLU A 134 2.39 -16.61 2.56
CA GLU A 134 1.25 -15.86 3.06
C GLU A 134 0.54 -15.09 1.94
N GLU A 135 -0.72 -15.43 1.71
CA GLU A 135 -1.60 -14.66 0.84
C GLU A 135 -2.28 -13.54 1.63
N THR A 136 -2.53 -12.42 0.95
CA THR A 136 -3.33 -11.34 1.52
C THR A 136 -4.79 -11.66 1.24
N ALA A 137 -5.54 -12.11 2.25
CA ALA A 137 -6.96 -12.43 2.13
C ALA A 137 -7.78 -11.21 1.68
N PHE A 138 -8.91 -11.44 1.03
CA PHE A 138 -9.86 -10.35 0.72
C PHE A 138 -10.32 -9.66 2.00
N HIS A 139 -10.26 -8.34 2.01
CA HIS A 139 -10.69 -7.48 3.10
C HIS A 139 -11.07 -6.10 2.58
N GLN A 140 -11.60 -5.25 3.46
CA GLN A 140 -11.70 -3.81 3.26
C GLN A 140 -10.86 -3.09 4.32
N ASP A 141 -10.03 -2.15 3.90
CA ASP A 141 -9.10 -1.42 4.78
C ASP A 141 -9.83 -0.67 5.91
N LEU A 142 -11.05 -0.18 5.67
CA LEU A 142 -11.80 0.62 6.64
C LEU A 142 -12.00 -0.11 7.98
N GLY A 143 -12.12 -1.44 7.97
CA GLY A 143 -12.24 -2.24 9.20
C GLY A 143 -11.00 -2.20 10.10
N TYR A 144 -9.85 -1.77 9.58
CA TYR A 144 -8.60 -1.63 10.32
C TYR A 144 -8.34 -0.19 10.77
N PHE A 145 -9.05 0.79 10.22
CA PHE A 145 -8.77 2.20 10.49
C PHE A 145 -9.65 2.75 11.61
N HIS A 146 -9.09 3.64 12.43
CA HIS A 146 -9.81 4.33 13.50
C HIS A 146 -10.44 5.64 13.00
N LEU A 147 -11.07 5.58 11.83
CA LEU A 147 -11.67 6.71 11.14
C LEU A 147 -12.96 6.30 10.44
N GLU A 148 -13.82 7.29 10.20
CA GLU A 148 -15.13 7.11 9.55
C GLU A 148 -15.24 8.01 8.32
N GLY A 149 -16.09 7.63 7.37
CA GLY A 149 -16.43 8.42 6.18
C GLY A 149 -16.16 7.69 4.87
N ASP A 150 -16.35 8.41 3.76
CA ASP A 150 -16.29 7.88 2.39
C ASP A 150 -15.21 8.53 1.52
N ARG A 151 -14.47 9.52 2.06
CA ARG A 151 -13.34 10.19 1.41
C ARG A 151 -12.01 9.73 1.98
N ILE A 152 -11.75 8.45 1.79
CA ILE A 152 -10.54 7.75 2.22
C ILE A 152 -9.98 7.02 1.01
N CYS A 153 -8.68 7.08 0.81
CA CYS A 153 -8.04 6.47 -0.36
C CYS A 153 -6.65 5.97 0.00
N THR A 154 -6.40 4.70 -0.31
CA THR A 154 -5.07 4.07 -0.26
C THR A 154 -4.42 4.20 -1.62
N ALA A 155 -3.21 4.77 -1.67
CA ALA A 155 -2.41 4.80 -2.89
C ALA A 155 -1.32 3.72 -2.83
N TRP A 156 -1.50 2.66 -3.62
CA TRP A 156 -0.52 1.58 -3.73
C TRP A 156 0.44 1.82 -4.89
N ALA A 157 1.74 1.89 -4.61
CA ALA A 157 2.79 2.06 -5.59
C ALA A 157 3.82 0.92 -5.49
N PRO A 158 3.97 0.07 -6.51
CA PRO A 158 4.96 -0.99 -6.47
C PRO A 158 6.38 -0.42 -6.58
N LEU A 159 7.30 -0.92 -5.74
CA LEU A 159 8.73 -0.61 -5.85
C LEU A 159 9.47 -1.55 -6.81
N ASP A 160 8.90 -2.74 -7.05
CA ASP A 160 9.38 -3.73 -8.00
C ASP A 160 8.34 -4.02 -9.09
N PRO A 161 8.74 -4.54 -10.26
CA PRO A 161 7.78 -5.02 -11.24
C PRO A 161 6.85 -6.10 -10.67
N VAL A 162 5.53 -5.89 -10.78
CA VAL A 162 4.52 -6.85 -10.33
C VAL A 162 3.69 -7.39 -11.49
N THR A 163 3.33 -8.66 -11.42
CA THR A 163 2.35 -9.33 -12.29
C THR A 163 1.27 -9.97 -11.42
N ALA A 164 0.24 -10.53 -12.05
CA ALA A 164 -0.79 -11.29 -11.33
C ALA A 164 -0.19 -12.47 -10.53
N GLU A 165 0.93 -13.02 -11.00
CA GLU A 165 1.64 -14.14 -10.39
C GLU A 165 2.69 -13.73 -9.35
N THR A 166 3.13 -12.46 -9.37
CA THR A 166 4.22 -11.97 -8.49
C THR A 166 3.78 -10.94 -7.45
N GLY A 167 2.47 -10.82 -7.21
CA GLY A 167 1.93 -10.04 -6.09
C GLY A 167 1.24 -8.72 -6.46
N ALA A 168 0.76 -8.57 -7.70
CA ALA A 168 -0.16 -7.46 -8.01
C ALA A 168 -1.42 -7.56 -7.15
N VAL A 169 -1.86 -6.42 -6.61
CA VAL A 169 -3.09 -6.34 -5.81
C VAL A 169 -4.31 -6.62 -6.68
N VAL A 170 -5.25 -7.40 -6.17
CA VAL A 170 -6.52 -7.74 -6.82
C VAL A 170 -7.67 -7.06 -6.09
N TYR A 171 -8.60 -6.49 -6.86
CA TYR A 171 -9.74 -5.75 -6.33
C TYR A 171 -11.05 -6.34 -6.85
N LEU A 172 -12.07 -6.40 -5.98
CA LEU A 172 -13.44 -6.66 -6.38
C LEU A 172 -14.11 -5.33 -6.77
N ARG A 173 -14.30 -5.09 -8.07
CA ARG A 173 -14.86 -3.81 -8.55
C ARG A 173 -16.23 -3.53 -7.94
N GLY A 174 -16.42 -2.31 -7.46
CA GLY A 174 -17.68 -1.84 -6.87
C GLY A 174 -17.92 -2.30 -5.44
N SER A 175 -17.00 -3.06 -4.83
CA SER A 175 -17.16 -3.55 -3.45
C SER A 175 -17.22 -2.43 -2.42
N HIS A 176 -16.69 -1.24 -2.74
CA HIS A 176 -16.77 -0.04 -1.89
C HIS A 176 -18.20 0.51 -1.75
N LEU A 177 -19.13 0.10 -2.62
CA LEU A 177 -20.56 0.44 -2.52
C LEU A 177 -21.35 -0.58 -1.70
N ALA A 178 -20.79 -1.77 -1.50
CA ALA A 178 -21.32 -2.71 -0.53
C ALA A 178 -20.93 -2.23 0.87
N GLY A 179 -21.79 -2.46 1.86
CA GLY A 179 -21.41 -2.30 3.27
C GLY A 179 -20.32 -3.31 3.68
N GLU A 180 -20.27 -3.66 4.96
CA GLU A 180 -19.27 -4.60 5.50
C GLU A 180 -19.13 -5.89 4.65
N VAL A 181 -17.88 -6.29 4.42
CA VAL A 181 -17.49 -7.62 3.89
C VAL A 181 -17.41 -8.61 5.05
#